data_AF-A0A1I5Y1Z1-F1
#
_entry.id   AF-A0A1I5Y1Z1-F1
#
_cell.length_a   1.000
_cell.length_b   1.000
_cell.length_c   1.000
_cell.angle_alpha   90.00
_cell.angle_beta   90.00
_cell.angle_gamma   90.00
#
_symmetry.space_group_name_H-M   'P 1'
#
loop_
_entity.id
_entity.type
_entity.pdbx_description
1 polymer ?
#
loop_
_entity_poly.entity_id
_entity_poly.type
_entity_poly.pdbx_seq_one_letter_code
_entity_poly.pdbx_strand_id
1 'polypeptide(L)'
;MDQPAADAGTNWLPDFTITGTGAAPPGPGFTMSRDDARSMLSLAKRARQQFRDMQTTATTLLRIVAPADDIASTAYQSQLIGDGSSNGAFGAGVANVHRLYAYADELVQKLEKALDLTEDSEAAAANAVKNAASGDKATGLAG
;
A
#
# COMPACT_ATOMS: atom_id res chain seq x y z
N MET A 1 10.92 23.44 -9.34
CA MET A 1 10.77 21.97 -9.27
C MET A 1 9.39 21.68 -9.78
N ASP A 2 9.31 21.13 -10.99
CA ASP A 2 8.06 20.72 -11.62
C ASP A 2 7.49 19.54 -10.84
N GLN A 3 6.47 19.81 -10.02
CA GLN A 3 5.77 18.83 -9.24
C GLN A 3 4.56 18.41 -10.09
N PRO A 4 4.50 17.17 -10.63
CA PRO A 4 3.35 16.78 -11.42
C PRO A 4 2.07 16.82 -10.58
N ALA A 5 1.01 17.19 -11.29
CA ALA A 5 -0.15 17.94 -10.86
C ALA A 5 -1.09 17.23 -9.86
N ALA A 6 -1.99 18.04 -9.32
CA ALA A 6 -3.04 17.77 -8.35
C ALA A 6 -4.06 16.65 -8.69
N ASP A 7 -3.81 15.82 -9.71
CA ASP A 7 -4.62 14.63 -10.08
C ASP A 7 -4.08 13.31 -9.48
N ALA A 8 -2.97 13.39 -8.73
CA ALA A 8 -2.29 12.24 -8.14
C ALA A 8 -3.05 11.58 -6.96
N GLY A 9 -4.38 11.68 -6.91
CA GLY A 9 -5.23 11.07 -5.89
C GLY A 9 -6.10 9.93 -6.38
N THR A 10 -6.33 9.80 -7.71
CA THR A 10 -7.38 8.88 -8.19
C THR A 10 -7.02 8.06 -9.43
N ASN A 11 -5.86 8.27 -10.06
CA ASN A 11 -5.43 7.46 -11.21
C ASN A 11 -3.94 7.66 -11.56
N TRP A 12 -3.04 7.56 -10.58
CA TRP A 12 -1.61 7.81 -10.83
C TRP A 12 -0.96 6.72 -11.70
N LEU A 13 -1.50 5.50 -11.64
CA LEU A 13 -1.06 4.36 -12.43
C LEU A 13 -2.09 4.06 -13.53
N PRO A 14 -1.77 4.15 -14.82
CA PRO A 14 -2.68 3.71 -15.88
C PRO A 14 -2.95 2.19 -15.77
N ASP A 15 -4.01 1.71 -16.41
CA ASP A 15 -4.30 0.27 -16.47
C ASP A 15 -3.13 -0.52 -17.09
N PHE A 16 -2.92 -1.74 -16.59
CA PHE A 16 -1.89 -2.67 -17.06
C PHE A 16 -2.46 -4.05 -17.31
N THR A 17 -1.81 -4.82 -18.18
CA THR A 17 -2.29 -6.15 -18.60
C THR A 17 -1.34 -7.24 -18.13
N ILE A 18 -1.89 -8.28 -17.50
CA ILE A 18 -1.14 -9.46 -17.09
C ILE A 18 -1.29 -10.54 -18.14
N THR A 19 -0.17 -11.05 -18.66
CA THR A 19 -0.18 -12.11 -19.68
C THR A 19 0.14 -13.47 -19.04
N GLY A 20 -0.66 -14.48 -19.38
CA GLY A 20 -0.49 -15.85 -18.87
C GLY A 20 0.53 -16.67 -19.66
N THR A 21 0.83 -16.29 -20.90
CA THR A 21 1.65 -17.06 -21.83
C THR A 21 2.29 -16.15 -22.89
N GLY A 22 3.39 -15.46 -22.56
CA GLY A 22 4.39 -14.93 -23.50
C GLY A 22 3.97 -14.01 -24.66
N ALA A 23 2.68 -13.74 -24.87
CA ALA A 23 2.16 -12.93 -25.96
C ALA A 23 1.83 -11.54 -25.41
N ALA A 24 2.59 -10.55 -25.86
CA ALA A 24 2.30 -9.15 -25.59
C ALA A 24 0.93 -8.80 -26.21
N PRO A 25 -0.02 -8.20 -25.45
CA PRO A 25 -1.26 -7.69 -25.98
C PRO A 25 -0.97 -6.54 -26.96
N PRO A 26 -1.80 -6.35 -27.99
CA PRO A 26 -1.64 -5.24 -28.93
C PRO A 26 -2.17 -3.96 -28.27
N GLY A 27 -1.33 -3.21 -27.56
CA GLY A 27 -1.71 -1.91 -27.01
C GLY A 27 -0.59 -1.21 -26.24
N PRO A 28 -0.60 0.14 -26.15
CA PRO A 28 0.30 0.90 -25.30
C PRO A 28 -0.12 0.72 -23.84
N GLY A 29 0.46 -0.27 -23.16
CA GLY A 29 0.22 -0.54 -21.75
C GLY A 29 1.37 -1.34 -21.14
N PHE A 30 1.58 -1.22 -19.83
CA PHE A 30 2.58 -2.05 -19.14
C PHE A 30 2.11 -3.50 -19.17
N THR A 31 2.96 -4.38 -19.70
CA THR A 31 2.73 -5.83 -19.70
C THR A 31 3.62 -6.51 -18.69
N MET A 32 3.04 -7.41 -17.91
CA MET A 32 3.75 -8.16 -16.89
C MET A 32 3.30 -9.62 -16.88
N SER A 33 4.21 -10.55 -16.61
CA SER A 33 3.87 -11.97 -16.48
C SER A 33 3.04 -12.20 -15.22
N ARG A 34 2.25 -13.28 -15.17
CA ARG A 34 1.47 -13.62 -13.97
C ARG A 34 2.32 -13.80 -12.71
N ASP A 35 3.50 -14.40 -12.84
CA ASP A 35 4.43 -14.61 -11.72
C ASP A 35 5.06 -13.30 -11.22
N ASP A 36 5.45 -12.43 -12.15
CA ASP A 36 5.95 -11.09 -11.85
C ASP A 36 4.86 -10.28 -11.14
N ALA A 37 3.60 -10.39 -11.59
CA ALA A 37 2.47 -9.71 -10.99
C ALA A 37 2.18 -10.16 -9.56
N ARG A 38 2.28 -11.47 -9.28
CA ARG A 38 2.17 -12.02 -7.91
C ARG A 38 3.30 -11.54 -7.02
N SER A 39 4.52 -11.50 -7.54
CA SER A 39 5.69 -10.99 -6.82
C SER A 39 5.53 -9.51 -6.49
N MET A 40 5.05 -8.72 -7.46
CA MET A 40 4.78 -7.30 -7.27
C MET A 40 3.62 -7.06 -6.30
N LEU A 41 2.58 -7.89 -6.31
CA LEU A 41 1.48 -7.82 -5.34
C LEU A 41 1.98 -8.07 -3.91
N SER A 42 2.82 -9.08 -3.71
CA SER A 42 3.44 -9.35 -2.41
C SER A 42 4.27 -8.16 -1.91
N LEU A 43 5.06 -7.55 -2.80
CA LEU A 43 5.84 -6.36 -2.47
C LEU A 43 4.94 -5.15 -2.15
N ALA A 44 3.90 -4.92 -2.94
CA ALA A 44 2.94 -3.83 -2.74
C ALA A 44 2.18 -3.97 -1.42
N LYS A 45 1.73 -5.19 -1.07
CA LYS A 45 1.09 -5.47 0.23
C LYS A 45 2.03 -5.16 1.40
N ARG A 46 3.32 -5.54 1.30
CA ARG A 46 4.33 -5.21 2.34
C ARG A 46 4.57 -3.71 2.46
N ALA A 47 4.71 -3.01 1.34
CA ALA A 47 4.89 -1.56 1.33
C ALA A 47 3.67 -0.84 1.93
N ARG A 48 2.45 -1.24 1.57
CA ARG A 48 1.21 -0.71 2.15
C ARG A 48 1.18 -0.87 3.67
N GLN A 49 1.54 -2.05 4.19
CA GLN A 49 1.62 -2.27 5.64
C GLN A 49 2.66 -1.36 6.29
N GLN A 50 3.86 -1.26 5.71
CA GLN A 50 4.89 -0.36 6.22
C GLN A 50 4.43 1.11 6.24
N PHE A 51 3.75 1.58 5.20
CA PHE A 51 3.21 2.93 5.17
C PHE A 51 2.12 3.13 6.23
N ARG A 52 1.25 2.13 6.46
CA ARG A 52 0.23 2.16 7.52
C ARG A 52 0.86 2.28 8.92
N ASP A 53 1.92 1.53 9.18
CA ASP A 53 2.64 1.61 10.45
C ASP A 53 3.30 3.00 10.64
N MET A 54 3.85 3.54 9.54
CA MET A 54 4.39 4.90 9.54
C MET A 54 3.32 5.97 9.72
N GLN A 55 2.09 5.80 9.23
CA GLN A 55 0.98 6.74 9.53
C GLN A 55 0.72 6.82 11.03
N THR A 56 0.69 5.68 11.71
CA THR A 56 0.46 5.62 13.17
C THR A 56 1.58 6.33 13.93
N THR A 57 2.83 6.16 13.49
CA THR A 57 3.98 6.83 14.10
C THR A 57 3.97 8.33 13.80
N ALA A 58 3.69 8.72 12.56
CA ALA A 58 3.72 10.11 12.12
C ALA A 58 2.58 10.94 12.75
N THR A 59 1.39 10.36 12.93
CA THR A 59 0.29 11.00 13.67
C THR A 59 0.62 11.24 15.14
N THR A 60 1.51 10.43 15.72
CA THR A 60 2.03 10.67 17.09
C THR A 60 2.95 11.89 17.14
N LEU A 61 3.76 12.13 16.09
CA LEU A 61 4.63 13.32 16.00
C LEU A 61 3.85 14.64 15.95
N LEU A 62 2.61 14.62 15.45
CA LEU A 62 1.72 15.80 15.48
C LEU A 62 1.20 16.15 16.87
N ARG A 63 1.41 15.28 17.86
CA ARG A 63 0.97 15.49 19.26
C ARG A 63 2.06 16.10 20.15
N ILE A 64 3.16 16.56 19.57
CA ILE A 64 4.22 17.24 20.33
C ILE A 64 3.64 18.51 20.97
N VAL A 65 3.89 18.67 22.28
CA VAL A 65 3.50 19.83 23.08
C VAL A 65 4.73 20.68 23.34
N ALA A 66 4.58 22.01 23.38
CA ALA A 66 5.66 22.91 23.75
C ALA A 66 6.23 22.53 25.14
N PRO A 67 7.58 22.51 25.30
CA PRO A 67 8.21 22.14 26.57
C PRO A 67 7.98 23.19 27.68
N ALA A 68 7.61 24.41 27.32
CA ALA A 68 7.27 25.50 28.24
C ALA A 68 6.29 26.49 27.59
N ASP A 69 5.55 27.24 28.41
CA ASP A 69 4.57 28.27 28.00
C ASP A 69 5.24 29.62 27.63
N ASP A 70 6.41 29.57 27.01
CA ASP A 70 7.10 30.75 26.49
C ASP A 70 6.90 30.92 24.98
N ILE A 71 7.07 32.16 24.50
CA ILE A 71 6.86 32.51 23.09
C ILE A 71 7.76 31.70 22.15
N ALA A 72 9.00 31.39 22.56
CA ALA A 72 9.93 30.65 21.71
C ALA A 72 9.55 29.16 21.62
N SER A 73 9.17 28.55 22.74
CA SER A 73 8.74 27.14 22.79
C SER A 73 7.46 26.89 21.99
N THR A 74 6.47 27.78 22.10
CA THR A 74 5.22 27.73 21.32
C THR A 74 5.45 28.00 19.84
N ALA A 75 6.33 28.94 19.48
CA ALA A 75 6.70 29.20 18.09
C ALA A 75 7.43 27.99 17.45
N TYR A 76 8.34 27.34 18.20
CA TYR A 76 9.02 26.14 17.75
C TYR A 76 8.04 24.96 17.54
N GLN A 77 7.12 24.76 18.48
CA GLN A 77 6.05 23.76 18.32
C GLN A 77 5.23 24.03 17.04
N SER A 78 4.81 25.28 16.81
CA SER A 78 4.07 25.69 15.62
C SER A 78 4.83 25.39 14.32
N GLN A 79 6.13 25.64 14.26
CA GLN A 79 6.95 25.28 13.08
C GLN A 79 6.98 23.76 12.81
N LEU A 80 6.89 22.94 13.86
CA LEU A 80 6.94 21.49 13.74
C LEU A 80 5.60 20.87 13.36
N ILE A 81 4.50 21.21 14.05
CA ILE A 81 3.20 20.56 13.84
C ILE A 81 2.23 21.39 12.99
N GLY A 82 2.48 22.69 12.85
CA GLY A 82 1.59 23.66 12.21
C GLY A 82 0.77 24.47 13.23
N ASP A 83 0.17 25.55 12.75
CA ASP A 83 -0.70 26.47 13.50
C ASP A 83 -2.16 26.40 13.06
N GLY A 84 -2.54 25.35 12.33
CA GLY A 84 -3.86 25.19 11.74
C GLY A 84 -4.07 25.96 10.42
N SER A 85 -3.20 26.91 10.08
CA SER A 85 -3.19 27.61 8.77
C SER A 85 -2.10 27.09 7.84
N SER A 86 -1.02 26.54 8.41
CA SER A 86 0.07 25.91 7.66
C SER A 86 0.37 24.51 8.20
N ASN A 87 0.79 23.60 7.30
CA ASN A 87 1.39 22.34 7.72
C ASN A 87 2.82 22.63 8.19
N GLY A 88 3.09 22.39 9.48
CA GLY A 88 4.46 22.37 9.99
C GLY A 88 5.27 21.23 9.35
N ALA A 89 6.57 21.16 9.65
CA ALA A 89 7.48 20.18 9.07
C ALA A 89 6.97 18.72 9.20
N PHE A 90 6.42 18.36 10.36
CA PHE A 90 5.82 17.03 10.59
C PHE A 90 4.46 16.88 9.89
N GLY A 91 3.66 17.94 9.77
CA GLY A 91 2.41 17.94 9.01
C GLY A 91 2.64 17.60 7.52
N ALA A 92 3.67 18.20 6.92
CA ALA A 92 4.07 17.90 5.54
C ALA A 92 4.55 16.44 5.38
N GLY A 93 5.33 15.93 6.35
CA GLY A 93 5.77 14.54 6.39
C GLY A 93 4.62 13.54 6.49
N VAL A 94 3.65 13.79 7.39
CA VAL A 94 2.44 12.97 7.55
C VAL A 94 1.63 12.92 6.26
N ALA A 95 1.42 14.07 5.62
CA ALA A 95 0.70 14.14 4.34
C ALA A 95 1.41 13.35 3.23
N ASN A 96 2.74 13.27 3.25
CA ASN A 96 3.49 12.44 2.31
C ASN A 96 3.28 10.94 2.58
N VAL A 97 3.39 10.50 3.85
CA VAL A 97 3.12 9.10 4.22
C VAL A 97 1.68 8.68 3.87
N HIS A 98 0.72 9.58 4.03
CA HIS A 98 -0.67 9.35 3.62
C HIS A 98 -0.79 9.12 2.11
N ARG A 99 -0.10 9.92 1.29
CA ARG A 99 -0.06 9.72 -0.17
C ARG A 99 0.61 8.42 -0.57
N LEU A 100 1.75 8.07 0.05
CA LEU A 100 2.46 6.82 -0.22
C LEU A 100 1.59 5.60 0.11
N TYR A 101 0.86 5.63 1.22
CA TYR A 101 -0.11 4.59 1.55
C TYR A 101 -1.20 4.49 0.48
N ALA A 102 -1.80 5.61 0.06
CA ALA A 102 -2.86 5.61 -0.95
C ALA A 102 -2.37 5.02 -2.28
N TYR A 103 -1.15 5.35 -2.71
CA TYR A 103 -0.56 4.75 -3.91
C TYR A 103 -0.34 3.25 -3.80
N ALA A 104 0.20 2.80 -2.66
CA ALA A 104 0.42 1.38 -2.43
C ALA A 104 -0.91 0.62 -2.36
N ASP A 105 -1.95 1.21 -1.78
CA ASP A 105 -3.29 0.63 -1.71
C ASP A 105 -3.93 0.51 -3.10
N GLU A 106 -3.87 1.57 -3.92
CA GLU A 106 -4.37 1.54 -5.30
C GLU A 106 -3.63 0.49 -6.15
N LEU A 107 -2.30 0.36 -5.98
CA LEU A 107 -1.51 -0.65 -6.67
C LEU A 107 -1.93 -2.08 -6.28
N VAL A 108 -2.16 -2.33 -4.98
CA VAL A 108 -2.66 -3.62 -4.50
C VAL A 108 -4.00 -3.96 -5.14
N GLN A 109 -4.95 -3.02 -5.11
CA GLN A 109 -6.29 -3.23 -5.68
C GLN A 109 -6.24 -3.51 -7.19
N LYS A 110 -5.42 -2.77 -7.95
CA LYS A 110 -5.26 -2.98 -9.39
C LYS A 110 -4.61 -4.34 -9.70
N LEU A 111 -3.61 -4.76 -8.92
CA LEU A 111 -2.97 -6.07 -9.08
C LEU A 111 -3.90 -7.24 -8.72
N GLU A 112 -4.67 -7.12 -7.65
CA GLU A 112 -5.67 -8.12 -7.25
C GLU A 112 -6.73 -8.28 -8.34
N LYS A 113 -7.26 -7.15 -8.84
CA LYS A 113 -8.22 -7.14 -9.96
C LYS A 113 -7.64 -7.77 -11.24
N ALA A 114 -6.41 -7.40 -11.62
CA ALA A 114 -5.78 -7.92 -12.84
C ALA A 114 -5.40 -9.40 -12.74
N LEU A 115 -5.13 -9.91 -11.54
CA LEU A 115 -4.80 -11.31 -11.29
C LEU A 115 -6.03 -12.22 -11.15
N ASP A 116 -7.23 -11.63 -11.16
CA ASP A 116 -8.50 -12.27 -10.80
C ASP A 116 -8.44 -12.89 -9.39
N LEU A 117 -7.73 -12.20 -8.49
CA LEU A 117 -7.64 -12.50 -7.06
C LEU A 117 -8.60 -11.57 -6.32
N THR A 118 -9.90 -11.71 -6.58
CA THR A 118 -10.94 -11.14 -5.73
C THR A 118 -11.10 -11.99 -4.47
N GLU A 119 -11.69 -11.45 -3.40
CA GLU A 119 -11.84 -12.13 -2.09
C GLU A 119 -12.41 -13.56 -2.21
N ASP A 120 -13.25 -13.82 -3.21
CA ASP A 120 -13.80 -15.15 -3.51
C ASP A 120 -12.73 -16.21 -3.88
N SER A 121 -11.68 -15.79 -4.59
CA SER A 121 -10.59 -16.65 -5.05
C SER A 121 -9.59 -16.99 -3.94
N GLU A 122 -9.29 -16.03 -3.05
CA GLU A 122 -8.47 -16.28 -1.85
C GLU A 122 -9.21 -17.19 -0.85
N ALA A 123 -10.53 -17.03 -0.68
CA ALA A 123 -11.32 -17.95 0.14
C ALA A 123 -11.31 -19.37 -0.43
N ALA A 124 -11.44 -19.53 -1.75
CA ALA A 124 -11.37 -20.82 -2.42
C ALA A 124 -9.97 -21.47 -2.29
N ALA A 125 -8.90 -20.69 -2.46
CA ALA A 125 -7.52 -21.18 -2.33
C ALA A 125 -7.16 -21.54 -0.87
N ALA A 126 -7.56 -20.72 0.10
CA ALA A 126 -7.37 -21.01 1.52
C ALA A 126 -8.13 -22.28 1.93
N ASN A 127 -9.36 -22.47 1.44
CA ASN A 127 -10.12 -23.69 1.66
C ASN A 127 -9.50 -24.90 0.95
N ALA A 128 -8.93 -24.73 -0.25
CA ALA A 128 -8.24 -25.80 -0.96
C ALA A 128 -6.96 -26.25 -0.22
N VAL A 129 -6.16 -25.31 0.29
CA VAL A 129 -4.97 -25.64 1.11
C VAL A 129 -5.39 -26.31 2.42
N LYS A 130 -6.45 -25.84 3.07
CA LYS A 130 -6.96 -26.44 4.31
C LYS A 130 -7.50 -27.87 4.08
N ASN A 131 -8.16 -28.10 2.94
CA ASN A 131 -8.62 -29.42 2.52
C ASN A 131 -7.45 -30.35 2.15
N ALA A 132 -6.43 -29.85 1.45
CA ALA A 132 -5.23 -30.62 1.13
C ALA A 132 -4.44 -31.00 2.40
N ALA A 133 -4.28 -30.06 3.34
CA ALA A 133 -3.65 -30.32 4.64
C ALA A 133 -4.47 -31.28 5.53
N SER A 134 -5.78 -31.38 5.29
CA SER A 134 -6.67 -32.32 5.99
C SER A 134 -6.75 -33.69 5.30
N GLY A 135 -6.47 -33.75 3.98
CA GLY A 135 -6.46 -34.98 3.18
C GLY A 135 -5.20 -35.83 3.35
N ASP A 136 -4.06 -35.20 3.70
CA ASP A 136 -2.77 -35.90 3.90
C ASP A 136 -2.71 -36.71 5.20
N LYS A 137 -3.72 -36.59 6.09
CA LYS A 137 -3.87 -37.45 7.28
C LYS A 137 -4.59 -38.77 7.05
N ALA A 138 -5.14 -39.03 5.85
CA ALA A 138 -6.02 -40.19 5.62
C ALA A 138 -5.39 -41.35 4.83
N THR A 139 -4.16 -41.22 4.31
CA THR A 139 -3.54 -42.28 3.49
C THR A 139 -2.08 -42.52 3.88
N GLY A 140 -1.88 -43.25 4.98
CA GLY A 140 -0.58 -43.79 5.32
C GLY A 140 -0.63 -44.70 6.55
N LEU A 141 -0.31 -45.99 6.32
CA LEU A 141 0.07 -47.04 7.28
C LEU A 141 -1.03 -47.98 7.82
N ALA A 142 -1.39 -48.97 7.00
CA ALA A 142 -1.52 -50.38 7.39
C ALA A 142 -1.48 -51.20 6.07
N GLY A 143 -0.56 -52.12 5.82
CA GLY A 143 -0.03 -53.11 6.77
C GLY A 143 -0.95 -54.31 6.76
#